data_AF-A0A947QZB2-F1
#
_entry.id   AF-A0A947QZB2-F1
#
_cell.length_a   1.000
_cell.length_b   1.000
_cell.length_c   1.000
_cell.angle_alpha   90.00
_cell.angle_beta   90.00
_cell.angle_gamma   90.00
#
_symmetry.space_group_name_H-M   'P 1'
#
loop_
_entity.id
_entity.type
_entity.pdbx_description
1 polymer ?
#
loop_
_entity_poly.entity_id
_entity_poly.type
_entity_poly.pdbx_seq_one_letter_code
_entity_poly.pdbx_strand_id
1 'polypeptide(L)'
;MQHRRRVDSASSTNKSLVYGIIVICLVLVVFAVTKYGAPTLKKKEPVKPEKDTTFSVAQSPVFNYNELNENRELKEMMDDRKLHYNIDSGIDMVIKSDESVKIGNNTVRMQDIIEKARLKNGEIVENDIVSDQEAAHGSKAEYGIYVVQPGDNIWNIHFKLLQNFFGRKGVSLSPRADEPETEGYSTGVGKLLKFSEKMVYIYNISEKKIDTDINLIQPLSKIVVYNMKDVFEFLEQIDYNQVNLIQFDGETLWMPAEQ
;
A
#
# COMPACT_ATOMS: atom_id res chain seq x y z
N MET A 1 -48.97 -36.29 58.35
CA MET A 1 -49.79 -35.08 58.17
C MET A 1 -49.83 -34.74 56.68
N GLN A 2 -50.97 -34.19 56.23
CA GLN A 2 -51.39 -33.86 54.86
C GLN A 2 -50.33 -33.01 54.09
N HIS A 3 -50.25 -32.90 52.75
CA HIS A 3 -51.33 -32.62 51.78
C HIS A 3 -50.78 -32.59 50.32
N ARG A 4 -51.61 -33.04 49.34
CA ARG A 4 -51.79 -32.54 47.94
C ARG A 4 -50.64 -32.61 46.91
N ARG A 5 -50.86 -32.79 45.60
CA ARG A 5 -51.99 -33.19 44.74
C ARG A 5 -51.42 -33.41 43.33
N ARG A 6 -51.94 -34.41 42.62
CA ARG A 6 -51.92 -34.55 41.15
C ARG A 6 -53.04 -33.68 40.56
N VAL A 7 -52.85 -32.99 39.44
CA VAL A 7 -53.93 -32.69 38.46
C VAL A 7 -53.36 -32.60 37.05
N ASP A 8 -53.95 -33.40 36.17
CA ASP A 8 -53.78 -33.44 34.72
C ASP A 8 -54.52 -32.29 34.00
N SER A 9 -53.99 -31.91 32.83
CA SER A 9 -54.67 -31.80 31.53
C SER A 9 -55.99 -31.00 31.34
N ALA A 10 -55.90 -30.12 30.34
CA ALA A 10 -56.88 -29.73 29.31
C ALA A 10 -57.80 -28.51 29.54
N SER A 11 -57.62 -27.52 28.67
CA SER A 11 -58.67 -26.59 28.23
C SER A 11 -58.62 -26.53 26.69
N SER A 12 -59.70 -26.97 26.07
CA SER A 12 -59.96 -27.07 24.64
C SER A 12 -60.24 -25.70 24.02
N THR A 13 -59.42 -25.27 23.06
CA THR A 13 -59.65 -24.05 22.29
C THR A 13 -60.70 -24.27 21.21
N ASN A 14 -61.80 -23.52 21.29
CA ASN A 14 -62.95 -23.60 20.39
C ASN A 14 -62.58 -23.16 18.96
N LYS A 15 -62.49 -24.12 18.04
CA LYS A 15 -62.12 -23.91 16.63
C LYS A 15 -63.03 -22.92 15.89
N SER A 16 -64.30 -22.79 16.29
CA SER A 16 -65.26 -21.84 15.72
C SER A 16 -64.87 -20.37 15.94
N LEU A 17 -64.22 -20.05 17.06
CA LEU A 17 -63.72 -18.70 17.35
C LEU A 17 -62.53 -18.34 16.44
N VAL A 18 -61.66 -19.31 16.17
CA VAL A 18 -60.47 -19.14 15.31
C VAL A 18 -60.90 -18.91 13.85
N TYR A 19 -61.90 -19.67 13.36
CA TYR A 19 -62.45 -19.43 12.02
C TYR A 19 -63.13 -18.06 11.89
N GLY A 20 -63.80 -17.59 12.95
CA GLY A 20 -64.39 -16.24 12.97
C GLY A 20 -63.35 -15.13 12.79
N ILE A 21 -62.20 -15.23 13.47
CA ILE A 21 -61.12 -14.23 13.40
C ILE A 21 -60.49 -14.21 12.00
N ILE A 22 -60.26 -15.38 11.39
CA ILE A 22 -59.65 -15.47 10.05
C ILE A 22 -60.55 -14.82 8.99
N VAL A 23 -61.86 -15.05 9.07
CA VAL A 23 -62.83 -14.46 8.13
C VAL A 23 -62.87 -12.94 8.29
N ILE A 24 -62.84 -12.42 9.52
CA ILE A 24 -62.81 -10.97 9.77
C ILE A 24 -61.52 -10.34 9.20
N CYS A 25 -60.36 -10.98 9.39
CA CYS A 25 -59.11 -10.48 8.81
C CYS A 25 -59.13 -10.45 7.28
N LEU A 26 -59.68 -11.47 6.62
CA LEU A 26 -59.79 -11.49 5.15
C LEU A 26 -60.72 -10.39 4.64
N VAL A 27 -61.85 -10.15 5.31
CA VAL A 27 -62.79 -9.08 4.95
C VAL A 27 -62.14 -7.71 5.13
N LEU A 28 -61.36 -7.50 6.19
CA LEU A 28 -60.63 -6.24 6.41
C LEU A 28 -59.54 -6.00 5.35
N VAL A 29 -58.82 -7.04 4.91
CA VAL A 29 -57.81 -6.93 3.84
C VAL A 29 -58.48 -6.58 2.51
N VAL A 30 -59.60 -7.21 2.16
CA VAL A 30 -60.34 -6.89 0.93
C VAL A 30 -60.94 -5.48 0.99
N PHE A 31 -61.46 -5.05 2.15
CA PHE A 31 -61.96 -3.70 2.34
C PHE A 31 -60.84 -2.65 2.23
N ALA A 32 -59.64 -2.95 2.74
CA ALA A 32 -58.47 -2.07 2.61
C ALA A 32 -58.03 -1.94 1.14
N VAL A 33 -57.98 -3.04 0.38
CA VAL A 33 -57.61 -3.03 -1.05
C VAL A 33 -58.64 -2.26 -1.89
N THR A 34 -59.93 -2.36 -1.57
CA THR A 34 -61.01 -1.66 -2.29
C THR A 34 -61.13 -0.18 -1.94
N LYS A 35 -60.84 0.23 -0.69
CA LYS A 35 -60.89 1.63 -0.24
C LYS A 35 -59.60 2.42 -0.50
N TYR A 36 -58.44 1.78 -0.39
CA TYR A 36 -57.14 2.46 -0.46
C TYR A 36 -56.37 2.21 -1.75
N GLY A 37 -56.89 1.34 -2.63
CA GLY A 37 -56.22 0.95 -3.87
C GLY A 37 -54.98 0.10 -3.59
N ALA A 38 -54.64 -0.79 -4.51
CA ALA A 38 -53.37 -1.50 -4.44
C ALA A 38 -52.22 -0.47 -4.54
N PRO A 39 -51.15 -0.59 -3.74
CA PRO A 39 -49.97 0.26 -3.89
C PRO A 39 -49.42 0.00 -5.30
N THR A 40 -49.62 0.95 -6.20
CA THR A 40 -49.02 0.92 -7.52
C THR A 40 -47.51 0.96 -7.33
N LEU A 41 -46.82 -0.13 -7.66
CA LEU A 41 -45.39 -0.10 -7.90
C LEU A 41 -45.16 0.97 -8.98
N LYS A 42 -44.64 2.14 -8.58
CA LYS A 42 -44.27 3.20 -9.52
C LYS A 42 -43.29 2.62 -10.52
N LYS A 43 -43.79 2.35 -11.73
CA LYS A 43 -42.96 2.13 -12.90
C LYS A 43 -42.11 3.39 -13.06
N LYS A 44 -40.80 3.27 -12.88
CA LYS A 44 -39.85 4.36 -13.18
C LYS A 44 -40.04 4.70 -14.66
N GLU A 45 -40.62 5.87 -14.93
CA GLU A 45 -40.54 6.47 -16.26
C GLU A 45 -39.07 6.81 -16.57
N PRO A 46 -38.66 6.71 -17.85
CA PRO A 46 -37.30 6.99 -18.25
C PRO A 46 -36.99 8.47 -18.01
N VAL A 47 -36.01 8.72 -17.16
CA VAL A 47 -35.46 10.04 -16.92
C VAL A 47 -34.81 10.53 -18.22
N LYS A 48 -35.31 11.66 -18.74
CA LYS A 48 -34.72 12.45 -19.82
C LYS A 48 -33.28 12.81 -19.44
N PRO A 49 -32.27 12.73 -20.32
CA PRO A 49 -30.87 12.85 -19.93
C PRO A 49 -30.59 14.26 -19.40
N GLU A 50 -30.51 14.36 -18.08
CA GLU A 50 -29.96 15.50 -17.37
C GLU A 50 -28.44 15.30 -17.34
N LYS A 51 -27.73 16.29 -17.89
CA LYS A 51 -26.28 16.36 -18.12
C LYS A 51 -25.48 15.43 -17.20
N ASP A 52 -24.75 14.52 -17.83
CA ASP A 52 -23.63 13.77 -17.25
C ASP A 52 -22.79 14.69 -16.35
N THR A 53 -23.01 14.58 -15.04
CA THR A 53 -21.92 14.78 -14.10
C THR A 53 -21.36 13.39 -13.90
N THR A 54 -20.56 12.96 -14.87
CA THR A 54 -19.60 11.90 -14.64
C THR A 54 -18.82 12.31 -13.39
N PHE A 55 -18.91 11.51 -12.33
CA PHE A 55 -17.82 11.48 -11.37
C PHE A 55 -16.60 11.03 -12.17
N SER A 56 -15.85 11.99 -12.68
CA SER A 56 -14.52 11.76 -13.19
C SER A 56 -13.74 11.25 -11.99
N VAL A 57 -13.59 9.92 -11.90
CA VAL A 57 -12.43 9.35 -11.23
C VAL A 57 -11.26 10.01 -11.95
N ALA A 58 -10.64 11.00 -11.31
CA ALA A 58 -9.46 11.65 -11.85
C ALA A 58 -8.52 10.50 -12.22
N GLN A 59 -8.25 10.35 -13.52
CA GLN A 59 -7.40 9.26 -14.00
C GLN A 59 -6.05 9.46 -13.32
N SER A 60 -5.66 8.54 -12.43
CA SER A 60 -4.35 8.53 -11.80
C SER A 60 -3.28 8.66 -12.89
N PRO A 61 -2.34 9.62 -12.79
CA PRO A 61 -1.28 9.77 -13.78
C PRO A 61 -0.50 8.48 -13.96
N VAL A 62 -0.21 8.12 -15.22
CA VAL A 62 0.61 6.96 -15.56
C VAL A 62 1.93 7.46 -16.15
N PHE A 63 3.05 7.12 -15.52
CA PHE A 63 4.38 7.49 -15.98
C PHE A 63 5.05 6.30 -16.68
N ASN A 64 5.50 6.50 -17.92
CA ASN A 64 6.10 5.44 -18.72
C ASN A 64 7.63 5.46 -18.60
N TYR A 65 8.19 4.44 -17.97
CA TYR A 65 9.63 4.25 -17.82
C TYR A 65 10.36 4.22 -19.18
N ASN A 66 9.77 3.58 -20.19
CA ASN A 66 10.38 3.47 -21.52
C ASN A 66 10.57 4.83 -22.20
N GLU A 67 9.82 5.86 -21.78
CA GLU A 67 9.90 7.21 -22.32
C GLU A 67 10.82 8.12 -21.47
N LEU A 68 11.38 7.65 -20.35
CA LEU A 68 12.12 8.48 -19.40
C LEU A 68 13.33 9.21 -20.04
N ASN A 69 13.99 8.59 -21.01
CA ASN A 69 15.13 9.19 -21.72
C ASN A 69 14.74 9.99 -22.97
N GLU A 70 13.51 9.81 -23.47
CA GLU A 70 13.03 10.41 -24.72
C GLU A 70 12.11 11.61 -24.46
N ASN A 71 11.37 11.57 -23.36
CA ASN A 71 10.44 12.59 -22.94
C ASN A 71 11.11 13.55 -21.95
N ARG A 72 11.43 14.75 -22.46
CA ARG A 72 12.10 15.81 -21.70
C ARG A 72 11.31 16.25 -20.46
N GLU A 73 10.00 16.42 -20.56
CA GLU A 73 9.16 16.87 -19.44
C GLU A 73 9.13 15.84 -18.32
N LEU A 74 9.00 14.56 -18.69
CA LEU A 74 9.04 13.45 -17.74
C LEU A 74 10.40 13.40 -17.03
N LYS A 75 11.48 13.52 -17.79
CA LYS A 75 12.84 13.50 -17.25
C LYS A 75 13.07 14.64 -16.27
N GLU A 76 12.75 15.87 -16.66
CA GLU A 76 12.88 17.07 -15.81
C GLU A 76 12.04 16.92 -14.53
N MET A 77 10.81 16.42 -14.65
CA MET A 77 9.98 16.16 -13.47
C MET A 77 10.60 15.11 -12.52
N MET A 78 11.17 14.02 -13.05
CA MET A 78 11.83 13.00 -12.21
C MET A 78 13.12 13.52 -11.59
N ASP A 79 13.87 14.35 -12.31
CA ASP A 79 15.07 15.03 -11.79
C ASP A 79 14.70 15.97 -10.64
N ASP A 80 13.64 16.78 -10.77
CA ASP A 80 13.11 17.64 -9.70
C ASP A 80 12.64 16.84 -8.48
N ARG A 81 11.94 15.73 -8.68
CA ARG A 81 11.48 14.87 -7.58
C ARG A 81 12.65 14.20 -6.86
N LYS A 82 13.69 13.74 -7.58
CA LYS A 82 14.90 13.19 -6.96
C LYS A 82 15.66 14.26 -6.17
N LEU A 83 15.73 15.49 -6.70
CA LEU A 83 16.38 16.62 -6.06
C LEU A 83 15.78 16.96 -4.68
N HIS A 84 14.47 16.75 -4.50
CA HIS A 84 13.80 16.90 -3.19
C HIS A 84 14.47 16.07 -2.08
N TYR A 85 15.03 14.91 -2.43
CA TYR A 85 15.72 14.00 -1.50
C TYR A 85 17.25 14.11 -1.57
N ASN A 86 17.76 15.19 -2.17
CA ASN A 86 19.18 15.44 -2.39
C ASN A 86 19.90 14.27 -3.09
N ILE A 87 19.23 13.67 -4.07
CA ILE A 87 19.78 12.66 -4.98
C ILE A 87 19.55 13.07 -6.44
N ASP A 88 20.34 12.55 -7.36
CA ASP A 88 20.14 12.69 -8.82
C ASP A 88 20.21 11.35 -9.57
N SER A 89 20.68 10.30 -8.89
CA SER A 89 20.84 8.95 -9.41
C SER A 89 20.60 7.91 -8.29
N GLY A 90 20.73 6.62 -8.60
CA GLY A 90 20.45 5.53 -7.65
C GLY A 90 18.99 5.07 -7.64
N ILE A 91 18.05 5.89 -8.10
CA ILE A 91 16.68 5.52 -8.47
C ILE A 91 16.32 6.10 -9.83
N ASP A 92 15.40 5.45 -10.54
CA ASP A 92 14.98 5.87 -11.88
C ASP A 92 13.81 6.85 -11.84
N MET A 93 12.83 6.62 -10.97
CA MET A 93 11.62 7.42 -10.87
C MET A 93 11.22 7.62 -9.41
N VAL A 94 10.56 8.74 -9.12
CA VAL A 94 9.88 8.98 -7.84
C VAL A 94 8.39 9.08 -8.14
N ILE A 95 7.61 8.13 -7.63
CA ILE A 95 6.19 7.96 -7.93
C ILE A 95 5.37 8.10 -6.66
N LYS A 96 4.27 8.84 -6.72
CA LYS A 96 3.37 9.03 -5.58
C LYS A 96 2.47 7.81 -5.38
N SER A 97 1.97 7.65 -4.16
CA SER A 97 1.08 6.55 -3.79
C SER A 97 -0.14 6.42 -4.72
N ASP A 98 -0.70 7.51 -5.22
CA ASP A 98 -1.88 7.56 -6.10
C ASP A 98 -1.56 7.47 -7.60
N GLU A 99 -0.28 7.41 -7.96
CA GLU A 99 0.20 7.36 -9.34
C GLU A 99 0.47 5.92 -9.79
N SER A 100 0.61 5.74 -11.11
CA SER A 100 0.94 4.46 -11.73
C SER A 100 2.21 4.56 -12.54
N VAL A 101 2.91 3.44 -12.64
CA VAL A 101 4.11 3.29 -13.46
C VAL A 101 3.84 2.28 -14.58
N LYS A 102 4.32 2.58 -15.78
CA LYS A 102 4.34 1.65 -16.90
C LYS A 102 5.80 1.27 -17.20
N ILE A 103 6.08 -0.03 -17.21
CA ILE A 103 7.39 -0.60 -17.52
C ILE A 103 7.18 -1.69 -18.58
N GLY A 104 7.71 -1.46 -19.77
CA GLY A 104 7.39 -2.24 -20.95
C GLY A 104 5.89 -2.22 -21.24
N ASN A 105 5.27 -3.41 -21.26
CA ASN A 105 3.84 -3.56 -21.51
C ASN A 105 2.99 -3.62 -20.22
N ASN A 106 3.63 -3.55 -19.05
CA ASN A 106 2.94 -3.71 -17.77
C ASN A 106 2.71 -2.34 -17.13
N THR A 107 1.49 -2.10 -16.68
CA THR A 107 1.14 -0.95 -15.84
C THR A 107 0.82 -1.42 -14.44
N VAL A 108 1.40 -0.77 -13.44
CA VAL A 108 1.26 -1.10 -12.03
C VAL A 108 0.92 0.16 -11.25
N ARG A 109 -0.12 0.11 -10.42
CA ARG A 109 -0.45 1.21 -9.50
C ARG A 109 0.43 1.11 -8.27
N MET A 110 0.92 2.24 -7.77
CA MET A 110 1.77 2.23 -6.58
C MET A 110 1.00 1.71 -5.35
N GLN A 111 -0.30 2.05 -5.22
CA GLN A 111 -1.17 1.48 -4.18
C GLN A 111 -1.17 -0.05 -4.14
N ASP A 112 -1.20 -0.71 -5.31
CA ASP A 112 -1.23 -2.17 -5.38
C ASP A 112 0.08 -2.80 -4.87
N ILE A 113 1.20 -2.10 -5.03
CA ILE A 113 2.50 -2.54 -4.51
C ILE A 113 2.51 -2.39 -3.00
N ILE A 114 2.10 -1.21 -2.49
CA ILE A 114 2.05 -0.90 -1.06
C ILE A 114 1.16 -1.90 -0.32
N GLU A 115 -0.05 -2.14 -0.82
CA GLU A 115 -0.99 -3.08 -0.20
C GLU A 115 -0.38 -4.48 -0.09
N LYS A 116 0.21 -5.00 -1.17
CA LYS A 116 0.85 -6.32 -1.17
C LYS A 116 2.07 -6.38 -0.25
N ALA A 117 2.84 -5.30 -0.17
CA ALA A 117 3.99 -5.21 0.73
C ALA A 117 3.56 -5.31 2.20
N ARG A 118 2.52 -4.58 2.60
CA ARG A 118 1.95 -4.64 3.95
C ARG A 118 1.43 -6.03 4.30
N LEU A 119 0.65 -6.63 3.40
CA LEU A 119 0.13 -7.99 3.56
C LEU A 119 1.26 -9.01 3.71
N LYS A 120 2.37 -8.82 2.98
CA LYS A 120 3.52 -9.72 3.03
C LYS A 120 4.32 -9.60 4.33
N ASN A 121 4.43 -8.39 4.88
CA ASN A 121 5.09 -8.11 6.16
C ASN A 121 4.25 -8.49 7.39
N GLY A 122 3.00 -8.92 7.19
CA GLY A 122 2.09 -9.25 8.29
C GLY A 122 1.60 -8.01 9.03
N GLU A 123 1.67 -6.82 8.42
CA GLU A 123 1.04 -5.61 8.96
C GLU A 123 -0.49 -5.81 8.95
N ILE A 124 -1.09 -5.94 10.14
CA ILE A 124 -2.53 -6.07 10.31
C ILE A 124 -3.15 -4.68 10.19
N VAL A 125 -4.04 -4.52 9.21
CA VAL A 125 -4.88 -3.33 9.09
C VAL A 125 -6.05 -3.48 10.05
N GLU A 126 -5.95 -2.93 11.25
CA GLU A 126 -7.15 -2.45 11.94
C GLU A 126 -7.60 -1.21 11.18
N ASN A 127 -8.60 -1.39 10.30
CA ASN A 127 -9.44 -0.27 9.92
C ASN A 127 -10.25 0.08 11.15
N ASP A 128 -9.66 0.81 12.10
CA ASP A 128 -10.48 1.65 12.96
C ASP A 128 -11.33 2.47 12.00
N ILE A 129 -12.65 2.47 12.24
CA ILE A 129 -13.62 3.29 11.53
C ILE A 129 -13.37 4.75 11.95
N VAL A 130 -12.19 5.26 11.62
CA VAL A 130 -11.85 6.68 11.60
C VAL A 130 -12.22 7.12 10.20
N SER A 131 -13.06 8.15 10.15
CA SER A 131 -13.77 8.64 8.96
C SER A 131 -12.99 8.47 7.66
N ASP A 132 -13.69 8.03 6.62
CA ASP A 132 -13.27 7.91 5.20
C ASP A 132 -12.60 9.16 4.60
N GLN A 133 -12.34 10.21 5.38
CA GLN A 133 -11.67 11.44 4.98
C GLN A 133 -10.18 11.48 5.34
N GLU A 134 -9.69 10.73 6.34
CA GLU A 134 -8.25 10.74 6.68
C GLU A 134 -7.45 9.62 6.00
N ALA A 135 -8.07 8.48 5.71
CA ALA A 135 -7.50 7.46 4.81
C ALA A 135 -7.51 7.91 3.33
N ALA A 136 -8.42 8.82 2.95
CA ALA A 136 -8.52 9.39 1.61
C ALA A 136 -7.71 10.69 1.40
N HIS A 137 -7.25 11.32 2.49
CA HIS A 137 -6.30 12.44 2.48
C HIS A 137 -4.92 12.05 3.00
N GLY A 138 -4.53 10.78 2.86
CA GLY A 138 -3.16 10.35 3.11
C GLY A 138 -2.21 11.21 2.28
N SER A 139 -1.24 11.85 2.94
CA SER A 139 -0.15 12.55 2.26
C SER A 139 0.31 11.70 1.09
N LYS A 140 0.42 12.27 -0.11
CA LYS A 140 0.84 11.55 -1.32
C LYS A 140 2.28 11.08 -1.12
N ALA A 141 2.45 9.96 -0.43
CA ALA A 141 3.74 9.42 -0.06
C ALA A 141 4.49 9.11 -1.35
N GLU A 142 5.77 9.43 -1.38
CA GLU A 142 6.62 9.29 -2.55
C GLU A 142 7.46 8.03 -2.41
N TYR A 143 7.53 7.28 -3.51
CA TYR A 143 8.21 6.01 -3.59
C TYR A 143 9.24 6.05 -4.72
N GLY A 144 10.48 5.70 -4.38
CA GLY A 144 11.56 5.57 -5.34
C GLY A 144 11.44 4.23 -6.05
N ILE A 145 11.50 4.24 -7.36
CA ILE A 145 11.50 3.04 -8.20
C ILE A 145 12.86 2.92 -8.86
N TYR A 146 13.49 1.77 -8.69
CA TYR A 146 14.62 1.34 -9.49
C TYR A 146 14.20 0.13 -10.35
N VAL A 147 14.34 0.25 -11.67
CA VAL A 147 14.09 -0.83 -12.63
C VAL A 147 15.37 -1.61 -12.82
N VAL A 148 15.31 -2.90 -12.48
CA VAL A 148 16.48 -3.76 -12.43
C VAL A 148 17.07 -3.97 -13.82
N GLN A 149 18.38 -3.75 -13.96
CA GLN A 149 19.13 -3.95 -15.18
C GLN A 149 19.92 -5.27 -15.17
N PRO A 150 20.37 -5.76 -16.35
CA PRO A 150 21.28 -6.90 -16.41
C PRO A 150 22.57 -6.68 -15.61
N GLY A 151 22.92 -7.63 -14.75
CA GLY A 151 24.09 -7.56 -13.88
C GLY A 151 23.87 -6.84 -12.55
N ASP A 152 22.67 -6.32 -12.30
CA ASP A 152 22.33 -5.78 -10.99
C ASP A 152 22.16 -6.89 -9.95
N ASN A 153 22.48 -6.52 -8.71
CA ASN A 153 22.14 -7.27 -7.51
C ASN A 153 21.69 -6.27 -6.45
N ILE A 154 21.04 -6.73 -5.38
CA ILE A 154 20.44 -5.80 -4.42
C ILE A 154 21.47 -4.85 -3.80
N TRP A 155 22.66 -5.39 -3.50
CA TRP A 155 23.76 -4.66 -2.86
C TRP A 155 24.28 -3.54 -3.74
N ASN A 156 24.48 -3.80 -5.04
CA ASN A 156 24.98 -2.77 -5.95
C ASN A 156 23.95 -1.68 -6.22
N ILE A 157 22.64 -1.99 -6.21
CA ILE A 157 21.57 -1.01 -6.33
C ILE A 157 21.58 -0.10 -5.09
N HIS A 158 21.57 -0.69 -3.89
CA HIS A 158 21.62 0.08 -2.63
C HIS A 158 22.90 0.91 -2.51
N PHE A 159 24.04 0.33 -2.88
CA PHE A 159 25.33 1.01 -2.79
C PHE A 159 25.39 2.23 -3.70
N LYS A 160 24.89 2.14 -4.94
CA LYS A 160 24.78 3.30 -5.85
C LYS A 160 23.95 4.42 -5.24
N LEU A 161 22.82 4.08 -4.59
CA LEU A 161 21.96 5.07 -3.93
C LEU A 161 22.69 5.75 -2.75
N LEU A 162 23.35 4.98 -1.90
CA LEU A 162 24.15 5.52 -0.79
C LEU A 162 25.30 6.41 -1.29
N GLN A 163 26.03 5.96 -2.30
CA GLN A 163 27.10 6.74 -2.93
C GLN A 163 26.59 8.10 -3.43
N ASN A 164 25.42 8.12 -4.06
CA ASN A 164 24.84 9.36 -4.56
C ASN A 164 24.42 10.30 -3.43
N PHE A 165 23.69 9.78 -2.44
CA PHE A 165 23.22 10.57 -1.30
C PHE A 165 24.38 11.20 -0.52
N PHE A 166 25.36 10.40 -0.10
CA PHE A 166 26.52 10.90 0.62
C PHE A 166 27.40 11.80 -0.25
N GLY A 167 27.56 11.48 -1.53
CA GLY A 167 28.30 12.29 -2.49
C GLY A 167 27.74 13.71 -2.59
N ARG A 168 26.42 13.86 -2.61
CA ARG A 168 25.74 15.17 -2.61
C ARG A 168 25.81 15.91 -1.28
N LYS A 169 26.17 15.22 -0.19
CA LYS A 169 26.53 15.83 1.10
C LYS A 169 28.03 16.12 1.23
N GLY A 170 28.81 15.96 0.15
CA GLY A 170 30.26 16.19 0.16
C GLY A 170 31.07 15.03 0.73
N VAL A 171 30.46 13.87 0.95
CA VAL A 171 31.10 12.66 1.45
C VAL A 171 31.31 11.69 0.29
N SER A 172 32.57 11.42 -0.06
CA SER A 172 32.91 10.44 -1.09
C SER A 172 33.06 9.06 -0.48
N LEU A 173 32.16 8.13 -0.83
CA LEU A 173 32.30 6.73 -0.43
C LEU A 173 33.34 6.03 -1.32
N SER A 174 34.29 5.35 -0.68
CA SER A 174 35.20 4.44 -1.39
C SER A 174 34.41 3.39 -2.17
N PRO A 175 34.78 3.03 -3.41
CA PRO A 175 34.17 1.91 -4.14
C PRO A 175 34.26 0.56 -3.43
N ARG A 176 35.11 0.45 -2.40
CA ARG A 176 35.31 -0.75 -1.57
C ARG A 176 34.78 -0.55 -0.14
N ALA A 177 33.96 0.48 0.09
CA ALA A 177 33.47 0.80 1.42
C ALA A 177 32.56 -0.29 2.02
N ASP A 178 31.97 -1.14 1.18
CA ASP A 178 31.16 -2.30 1.55
C ASP A 178 31.99 -3.56 1.84
N GLU A 179 33.26 -3.60 1.45
CA GLU A 179 34.14 -4.74 1.69
C GLU A 179 34.53 -4.86 3.16
N PRO A 180 34.71 -6.09 3.69
CA PRO A 180 35.13 -6.27 5.07
C PRO A 180 36.54 -5.70 5.32
N GLU A 181 36.78 -5.34 6.58
CA GLU A 181 38.09 -4.90 7.06
C GLU A 181 39.11 -6.06 7.02
N THR A 182 40.40 -5.75 7.22
CA THR A 182 41.49 -6.74 7.19
C THR A 182 41.31 -7.89 8.18
N GLU A 183 40.56 -7.68 9.26
CA GLU A 183 40.23 -8.69 10.27
C GLU A 183 38.94 -9.47 9.97
N GLY A 184 38.27 -9.16 8.85
CA GLY A 184 37.04 -9.82 8.39
C GLY A 184 35.74 -9.19 8.94
N TYR A 185 35.82 -8.11 9.72
CA TYR A 185 34.64 -7.40 10.22
C TYR A 185 33.95 -6.61 9.11
N SER A 186 32.61 -6.57 9.16
CA SER A 186 31.83 -5.69 8.28
C SER A 186 32.06 -4.22 8.63
N THR A 187 32.30 -3.41 7.61
CA THR A 187 32.40 -1.95 7.74
C THR A 187 31.07 -1.33 8.16
N GLY A 188 31.11 -0.06 8.57
CA GLY A 188 29.89 0.72 8.81
C GLY A 188 28.95 0.76 7.61
N VAL A 189 29.50 0.95 6.41
CA VAL A 189 28.73 0.96 5.16
C VAL A 189 28.16 -0.42 4.84
N GLY A 190 28.91 -1.50 5.06
CA GLY A 190 28.40 -2.87 4.90
C GLY A 190 27.21 -3.18 5.82
N LYS A 191 27.29 -2.73 7.08
CA LYS A 191 26.16 -2.83 8.03
C LYS A 191 24.95 -2.00 7.57
N LEU A 192 25.20 -0.79 7.06
CA LEU A 192 24.16 0.08 6.53
C LEU A 192 23.43 -0.55 5.34
N LEU A 193 24.19 -1.10 4.40
CA LEU A 193 23.65 -1.82 3.25
C LEU A 193 22.82 -3.02 3.69
N LYS A 194 23.31 -3.80 4.67
CA LYS A 194 22.56 -4.96 5.17
C LYS A 194 21.23 -4.55 5.80
N PHE A 195 21.22 -3.44 6.54
CA PHE A 195 20.00 -2.90 7.11
C PHE A 195 19.05 -2.35 6.04
N SER A 196 19.57 -1.72 4.98
CA SER A 196 18.76 -1.16 3.89
C SER A 196 17.91 -2.19 3.13
N GLU A 197 18.28 -3.47 3.16
CA GLU A 197 17.46 -4.57 2.62
C GLU A 197 16.05 -4.61 3.25
N LYS A 198 15.92 -4.13 4.50
CA LYS A 198 14.65 -4.10 5.25
C LYS A 198 13.79 -2.89 4.91
N MET A 199 14.35 -1.90 4.20
CA MET A 199 13.68 -0.64 3.85
C MET A 199 13.13 -0.64 2.42
N VAL A 200 13.19 -1.78 1.74
CA VAL A 200 12.76 -1.89 0.35
C VAL A 200 11.84 -3.07 0.11
N TYR A 201 11.04 -2.91 -0.94
CA TYR A 201 10.22 -3.99 -1.48
C TYR A 201 10.71 -4.34 -2.88
N ILE A 202 10.86 -5.64 -3.15
CA ILE A 202 11.11 -6.12 -4.50
C ILE A 202 9.79 -6.57 -5.08
N TYR A 203 9.36 -5.95 -6.17
CA TYR A 203 8.10 -6.29 -6.81
C TYR A 203 8.37 -6.93 -8.18
N ASN A 204 7.86 -8.13 -8.37
CA ASN A 204 7.85 -8.79 -9.67
C ASN A 204 6.66 -8.26 -10.48
N ILE A 205 6.98 -7.53 -11.54
CA ILE A 205 6.02 -6.84 -12.40
C ILE A 205 5.14 -7.85 -13.15
N SER A 206 5.76 -8.92 -13.66
CA SER A 206 5.10 -9.95 -14.47
C SER A 206 4.13 -10.79 -13.65
N GLU A 207 4.54 -11.17 -12.44
CA GLU A 207 3.75 -12.00 -11.53
C GLU A 207 2.84 -11.19 -10.60
N LYS A 208 3.00 -9.87 -10.61
CA LYS A 208 2.26 -8.91 -9.77
C LYS A 208 2.32 -9.21 -8.28
N LYS A 209 3.48 -9.66 -7.80
CA LYS A 209 3.69 -10.09 -6.40
C LYS A 209 4.95 -9.46 -5.81
N ILE A 210 4.95 -9.32 -4.48
CA ILE A 210 6.17 -9.01 -3.73
C ILE A 210 7.04 -10.27 -3.71
N ASP A 211 8.30 -10.09 -4.08
CA ASP A 211 9.31 -11.11 -4.01
C ASP A 211 10.04 -11.04 -2.66
N THR A 212 10.40 -12.20 -2.14
CA THR A 212 11.13 -12.35 -0.88
C THR A 212 12.59 -12.70 -1.09
N ASP A 213 12.93 -13.22 -2.27
CA ASP A 213 14.33 -13.51 -2.56
C ASP A 213 15.02 -12.21 -2.99
N ILE A 214 15.65 -11.60 -1.99
CA ILE A 214 16.38 -10.33 -2.13
C ILE A 214 17.63 -10.51 -3.00
N ASN A 215 18.18 -11.73 -3.07
CA ASN A 215 19.40 -12.00 -3.82
C ASN A 215 19.13 -12.32 -5.29
N LEU A 216 17.97 -12.90 -5.59
CA LEU A 216 17.61 -13.24 -6.96
C LEU A 216 16.84 -12.09 -7.61
N ILE A 217 17.55 -11.19 -8.28
CA ILE A 217 16.90 -10.14 -9.08
C ILE A 217 16.93 -10.51 -10.56
N GLN A 218 15.75 -10.46 -11.19
CA GLN A 218 15.60 -10.73 -12.62
C GLN A 218 15.51 -9.39 -13.37
N PRO A 219 16.40 -9.14 -14.34
CA PRO A 219 16.40 -7.89 -15.10
C PRO A 219 15.05 -7.61 -15.77
N LEU A 220 14.65 -6.34 -15.80
CA LEU A 220 13.48 -5.78 -16.48
C LEU A 220 12.12 -6.41 -16.11
N SER A 221 12.11 -7.32 -15.13
CA SER A 221 10.92 -8.02 -14.64
C SER A 221 10.64 -7.74 -13.16
N LYS A 222 11.63 -7.19 -12.45
CA LYS A 222 11.50 -6.73 -11.08
C LYS A 222 11.83 -5.25 -10.96
N ILE A 223 11.21 -4.62 -9.98
CA ILE A 223 11.57 -3.29 -9.49
C ILE A 223 11.92 -3.35 -8.02
N VAL A 224 12.85 -2.50 -7.59
CA VAL A 224 13.10 -2.20 -6.19
C VAL A 224 12.35 -0.92 -5.85
N VAL A 225 11.54 -0.98 -4.80
CA VAL A 225 10.66 0.11 -4.37
C VAL A 225 11.09 0.58 -2.99
N TYR A 226 11.44 1.86 -2.89
CA TYR A 226 11.87 2.55 -1.69
C TYR A 226 10.74 3.42 -1.17
N ASN A 227 10.41 3.36 0.12
CA ASN A 227 9.67 4.48 0.72
C ASN A 227 10.65 5.64 0.88
N MET A 228 10.46 6.71 0.10
CA MET A 228 11.45 7.80 0.06
C MET A 228 11.56 8.49 1.42
N LYS A 229 10.44 8.72 2.09
CA LYS A 229 10.44 9.37 3.40
C LYS A 229 11.25 8.54 4.40
N ASP A 230 10.90 7.27 4.57
CA ASP A 230 11.52 6.40 5.58
C ASP A 230 13.02 6.22 5.33
N VAL A 231 13.40 6.01 4.06
CA VAL A 231 14.80 5.83 3.66
C VAL A 231 15.62 7.09 3.91
N PHE A 232 15.15 8.25 3.44
CA PHE A 232 15.95 9.47 3.52
C PHE A 232 15.94 10.10 4.93
N GLU A 233 14.85 10.01 5.68
CA GLU A 233 14.85 10.39 7.11
C GLU A 233 15.83 9.55 7.91
N PHE A 234 15.95 8.26 7.61
CA PHE A 234 16.97 7.40 8.21
C PHE A 234 18.39 7.80 7.80
N LEU A 235 18.64 8.00 6.52
CA LEU A 235 19.97 8.38 6.03
C LEU A 235 20.43 9.76 6.53
N GLU A 236 19.50 10.66 6.82
CA GLU A 236 19.80 11.98 7.40
C GLU A 236 20.33 11.91 8.83
N GLN A 237 19.97 10.88 9.59
CA GLN A 237 20.44 10.68 10.97
C GLN A 237 21.88 10.17 11.05
N ILE A 238 22.45 9.74 9.92
CA ILE A 238 23.78 9.14 9.88
C ILE A 238 24.84 10.23 9.76
N ASP A 239 25.60 10.44 10.83
CA ASP A 239 26.89 11.12 10.73
C ASP A 239 27.92 10.15 10.11
N TYR A 240 28.31 10.44 8.87
CA TYR A 240 29.28 9.61 8.17
C TYR A 240 30.64 9.54 8.90
N ASN A 241 31.03 10.58 9.64
CA ASN A 241 32.28 10.55 10.41
C ASN A 241 32.28 9.47 11.50
N GLN A 242 31.08 9.02 11.89
CA GLN A 242 30.87 7.99 12.91
C GLN A 242 30.32 6.70 12.31
N VAL A 243 30.27 6.55 10.99
CA VAL A 243 29.65 5.40 10.32
C VAL A 243 30.27 4.06 10.77
N ASN A 244 31.57 4.02 11.06
CA ASN A 244 32.25 2.80 11.49
C ASN A 244 31.94 2.41 12.95
N LEU A 245 31.32 3.31 13.73
CA LEU A 245 30.86 3.02 15.09
C LEU A 245 29.50 2.32 15.12
N ILE A 246 28.79 2.31 13.99
CA ILE A 246 27.48 1.67 13.85
C ILE A 246 27.58 0.18 14.18
N GLN A 247 26.62 -0.30 14.96
CA GLN A 247 26.43 -1.72 15.24
C GLN A 247 25.14 -2.23 14.61
N PHE A 248 25.14 -3.47 14.15
CA PHE A 248 23.99 -4.13 13.58
C PHE A 248 23.87 -5.53 14.16
N ASP A 249 22.73 -5.86 14.75
CA ASP A 249 22.48 -7.16 15.39
C ASP A 249 21.70 -8.14 14.51
N GLY A 250 21.42 -7.76 13.25
CA GLY A 250 20.56 -8.51 12.33
C GLY A 250 19.17 -7.91 12.19
N GLU A 251 18.72 -7.13 13.19
CA GLU A 251 17.38 -6.55 13.21
C GLU A 251 17.40 -5.02 13.29
N THR A 252 18.22 -4.48 14.19
CA THR A 252 18.28 -3.08 14.56
C THR A 252 19.67 -2.51 14.27
N LEU A 253 19.69 -1.29 13.75
CA LEU A 253 20.91 -0.51 13.57
C LEU A 253 21.08 0.45 14.75
N TRP A 254 22.23 0.36 15.42
CA TRP A 254 22.56 1.15 16.60
C TRP A 254 23.61 2.19 16.24
N MET A 255 23.29 3.46 16.49
CA MET A 255 24.21 4.58 16.32
C MET A 255 24.77 5.01 17.69
N PRO A 256 26.04 5.44 17.77
CA PRO A 256 26.57 6.05 18.98
C PRO A 256 25.75 7.29 19.34
N ALA A 257 25.54 7.53 20.63
CA ALA A 257 24.86 8.75 21.09
C ALA A 257 25.71 9.98 20.77
N GLU A 258 25.06 11.07 20.33
CA GLU A 258 25.71 12.38 20.19
C GLU A 258 26.37 12.77 21.53
N GLN A 259 27.65 13.13 21.48
CA GLN A 259 28.41 13.63 22.63
C GLN A 259 28.32 15.15 22.75
#